data_AF-A0A7J8NI83-F1
#
_entry.id   AF-A0A7J8NI83-F1
#
_cell.length_a   1.000
_cell.length_b   1.000
_cell.length_c   1.000
_cell.angle_alpha   90.00
_cell.angle_beta   90.00
_cell.angle_gamma   90.00
#
_symmetry.space_group_name_H-M   'P 1'
#
loop_
_entity.id
_entity.type
_entity.pdbx_description
1 polymer ?
#
loop_
_entity_poly.entity_id
_entity_poly.type
_entity_poly.pdbx_seq_one_letter_code
_entity_poly.pdbx_strand_id
1 'polypeptide(L)'
;MGILFRDYEGHILVACIYHNTFIAYATTAEAKAWLQAISVVEELGFRNLIVEGDSLTRFKNVTCSFVGQTMNQAVHVMAEEGKNWPETRVWVKEAPERAELAAEKDKSFLNRV
;
A
#
# COMPACT_ATOMS: atom_id res chain seq x y z
N MET A 1 -2.25 0.61 9.54
CA MET A 1 -2.57 0.15 8.17
C MET A 1 -1.52 0.70 7.23
N GLY A 2 -0.99 -0.12 6.33
CA GLY A 2 0.07 0.27 5.41
C GLY A 2 -0.46 0.55 4.01
N ILE A 3 0.10 1.54 3.33
CA ILE A 3 -0.15 1.84 1.91
C ILE A 3 1.21 2.15 1.28
N LEU A 4 1.44 1.67 0.07
CA LEU A 4 2.70 1.86 -0.63
C LEU A 4 2.43 2.15 -2.11
N PHE A 5 3.02 3.24 -2.61
CA PHE A 5 2.94 3.70 -3.98
C PHE A 5 4.27 3.46 -4.68
N ARG A 6 4.22 2.93 -5.90
CA ARG A 6 5.41 2.66 -6.72
C ARG A 6 5.28 3.27 -8.10
N ASP A 7 6.41 3.55 -8.74
CA ASP A 7 6.46 3.82 -10.18
C ASP A 7 6.43 2.54 -11.01
N TYR A 8 6.49 2.68 -12.34
CA TYR A 8 6.46 1.55 -13.28
C TYR A 8 7.72 0.67 -13.23
N GLU A 9 8.82 1.15 -12.63
CA GLU A 9 10.05 0.39 -12.39
C GLU A 9 10.01 -0.30 -11.01
N GLY A 10 8.93 -0.08 -10.25
CA GLY A 10 8.72 -0.60 -8.92
C GLY A 10 9.41 0.19 -7.81
N HIS A 11 10.03 1.34 -8.09
CA HIS A 11 10.62 2.18 -7.04
C HIS A 11 9.53 2.78 -6.16
N ILE A 12 9.78 2.83 -4.86
CA ILE A 12 8.87 3.44 -3.90
C ILE A 12 8.80 4.93 -4.16
N LEU A 13 7.60 5.44 -4.43
CA LEU A 13 7.33 6.87 -4.54
C LEU A 13 6.90 7.44 -3.20
N VAL A 14 5.98 6.75 -2.54
CA VAL A 14 5.42 7.14 -1.23
C VAL A 14 5.06 5.89 -0.44
N ALA A 15 5.37 5.89 0.84
CA ALA A 15 4.95 4.86 1.77
C ALA A 15 4.21 5.53 2.93
N CYS A 16 3.03 5.03 3.28
CA CYS A 16 2.18 5.60 4.33
C CYS A 16 1.82 4.55 5.37
N ILE A 17 1.82 4.97 6.62
CA ILE A 17 1.21 4.25 7.73
C ILE A 17 0.12 5.12 8.29
N TYR A 18 -1.10 4.60 8.30
CA TYR A 18 -2.22 5.21 8.99
C TYR A 18 -2.47 4.52 10.31
N HIS A 19 -2.40 5.30 11.39
CA HIS A 19 -2.89 4.87 12.68
C HIS A 19 -4.43 4.96 12.66
N ASN A 20 -5.08 3.80 12.73
CA ASN A 20 -6.54 3.71 12.73
C ASN A 20 -7.01 3.16 14.07
N THR A 21 -8.08 3.74 14.62
CA THR A 21 -8.85 3.12 15.70
C THR A 21 -9.28 1.72 15.31
N PHE A 22 -9.47 0.84 16.29
CA PHE A 22 -9.85 -0.56 16.07
C PHE A 22 -10.93 -0.72 14.98
N ILE A 23 -10.61 -1.49 13.94
CA ILE A 23 -11.52 -1.81 12.84
C ILE A 23 -11.87 -3.30 12.96
N ALA A 24 -13.13 -3.60 13.26
CA ALA A 24 -13.58 -4.95 13.57
C ALA A 24 -13.59 -5.91 12.35
N TYR A 25 -13.71 -5.38 11.13
CA TYR A 25 -13.90 -6.17 9.92
C TYR A 25 -12.82 -5.87 8.88
N ALA A 26 -12.26 -6.94 8.30
CA ALA A 26 -11.23 -6.84 7.27
C ALA A 26 -11.69 -6.03 6.06
N THR A 27 -12.93 -6.23 5.59
CA THR A 27 -13.53 -5.46 4.49
C THR A 27 -13.62 -3.97 4.79
N THR A 28 -13.91 -3.59 6.04
CA THR A 28 -13.90 -2.17 6.46
C THR A 28 -12.49 -1.61 6.49
N ALA A 29 -11.51 -2.40 6.95
CA ALA A 29 -10.11 -1.98 6.97
C ALA A 29 -9.60 -1.77 5.54
N GLU A 30 -9.90 -2.68 4.63
CA GLU A 30 -9.58 -2.57 3.21
C GLU A 30 -10.24 -1.35 2.60
N ALA A 31 -11.57 -1.18 2.70
CA ALA A 31 -12.27 -0.01 2.16
C ALA A 31 -11.67 1.32 2.68
N LYS A 32 -11.24 1.35 3.94
CA LYS A 32 -10.53 2.49 4.51
C LYS A 32 -9.13 2.69 3.91
N ALA A 33 -8.41 1.61 3.61
CA ALA A 33 -7.12 1.67 2.91
C ALA A 33 -7.26 2.27 1.53
N TRP A 34 -8.30 1.85 0.80
CA TRP A 34 -8.65 2.41 -0.50
C TRP A 34 -8.92 3.91 -0.42
N LEU A 35 -9.76 4.34 0.53
CA LEU A 35 -10.09 5.76 0.71
C LEU A 35 -8.85 6.59 1.05
N GLN A 36 -7.99 6.09 1.93
CA GLN A 36 -6.75 6.76 2.32
C GLN A 36 -5.75 6.81 1.15
N ALA A 37 -5.65 5.75 0.36
CA ALA A 37 -4.78 5.72 -0.81
C ALA A 37 -5.20 6.75 -1.86
N ILE A 38 -6.51 6.85 -2.14
CA ILE A 38 -7.07 7.84 -3.07
C ILE A 38 -6.79 9.26 -2.57
N SER A 39 -7.01 9.54 -1.28
CA SER A 39 -6.79 10.86 -0.70
C SER A 39 -5.33 11.31 -0.86
N VAL A 40 -4.37 10.41 -0.59
CA VAL A 40 -2.93 10.69 -0.77
C VAL A 40 -2.61 10.96 -2.24
N VAL A 41 -3.20 10.21 -3.15
CA VAL A 41 -2.97 10.36 -4.59
C VAL A 41 -3.51 11.69 -5.10
N GLU A 42 -4.69 12.11 -4.66
CA GLU A 42 -5.26 13.41 -4.96
C GLU A 42 -4.39 14.55 -4.42
N GLU A 43 -3.94 14.46 -3.18
CA GLU A 43 -3.06 15.45 -2.55
C GLU A 43 -1.69 15.57 -3.26
N LEU A 44 -1.16 14.45 -3.74
CA LEU A 44 0.11 14.40 -4.47
C LEU A 44 -0.02 14.70 -5.97
N GLY A 45 -1.24 14.85 -6.48
CA GLY A 45 -1.51 15.21 -7.87
C GLY A 45 -1.29 14.09 -8.88
N PHE A 46 -1.27 12.81 -8.45
CA PHE A 46 -1.19 11.69 -9.39
C PHE A 46 -2.52 11.53 -10.14
N ARG A 47 -2.45 11.20 -11.44
CA ARG A 47 -3.64 11.13 -12.33
C ARG A 47 -3.96 9.74 -12.88
N ASN A 48 -2.98 8.84 -12.89
CA ASN A 48 -3.12 7.49 -13.42
C ASN A 48 -2.64 6.51 -12.34
N LEU A 49 -3.58 5.80 -11.72
CA LEU A 49 -3.29 4.93 -10.58
C LEU A 49 -3.80 3.52 -10.88
N ILE A 50 -2.93 2.53 -10.71
CA ILE A 50 -3.31 1.14 -10.54
C ILE A 50 -3.20 0.87 -9.06
N VAL A 51 -4.30 0.43 -8.46
CA VAL A 51 -4.31 0.12 -7.03
C VAL A 51 -4.44 -1.39 -6.88
N GLU A 52 -3.54 -1.94 -6.09
CA GLU A 52 -3.42 -3.37 -5.87
C GLU A 52 -3.67 -3.68 -4.40
N GLY A 53 -4.39 -4.76 -4.15
CA GLY A 53 -4.68 -5.24 -2.80
C GLY A 53 -4.86 -6.75 -2.80
N ASP A 54 -4.72 -7.34 -1.62
CA ASP A 54 -4.94 -8.77 -1.38
C ASP A 54 -6.42 -9.08 -1.07
N SER A 55 -7.30 -8.10 -1.20
CA SER A 55 -8.75 -8.26 -1.13
C SER A 55 -9.35 -8.58 -2.49
N LEU A 56 -10.34 -9.48 -2.50
CA LEU A 56 -11.20 -9.73 -3.67
C LEU A 56 -12.26 -8.64 -3.89
N THR A 57 -12.33 -7.61 -3.03
CA THR A 57 -13.34 -6.56 -3.10
C THR A 57 -13.09 -5.64 -4.29
N ARG A 58 -13.88 -5.79 -5.36
CA ARG A 58 -13.82 -4.92 -6.55
C ARG A 58 -14.65 -3.66 -6.34
N PHE A 59 -14.02 -2.49 -6.47
CA PHE A 59 -14.72 -1.21 -6.53
C PHE A 59 -14.97 -0.83 -8.01
N LYS A 60 -16.17 -0.31 -8.31
CA LYS A 60 -16.49 0.18 -9.66
C LYS A 60 -15.70 1.47 -9.91
N ASN A 61 -15.14 1.63 -11.12
CA ASN A 61 -14.41 2.80 -11.64
C ASN A 61 -12.93 2.96 -11.22
N VAL A 62 -12.32 1.94 -10.62
CA VAL A 62 -10.87 1.88 -10.39
C VAL A 62 -10.32 0.61 -11.04
N THR A 63 -9.20 0.71 -11.76
CA THR A 63 -8.49 -0.47 -12.28
C THR A 63 -7.79 -1.15 -11.11
N CYS A 64 -8.29 -2.32 -10.73
CA CYS A 64 -7.75 -3.12 -9.64
C CYS A 64 -7.10 -4.40 -10.19
N SER A 65 -5.83 -4.62 -9.87
CA SER A 65 -5.19 -5.94 -9.98
C SER A 65 -5.18 -6.60 -8.60
N PHE A 66 -5.67 -7.83 -8.53
CA PHE A 66 -5.43 -8.67 -7.36
C PHE A 66 -3.99 -9.14 -7.41
N VAL A 67 -3.26 -8.91 -6.33
CA VAL A 67 -1.89 -9.39 -6.17
C VAL A 67 -1.87 -10.32 -4.97
N GLY A 68 -1.41 -11.56 -5.18
CA GLY A 68 -1.32 -12.53 -4.10
C GLY A 68 -0.44 -12.01 -2.96
N GLN A 69 -0.75 -12.39 -1.72
CA GLN A 69 -0.07 -11.90 -0.52
C GLN A 69 1.46 -12.05 -0.57
N THR A 70 1.98 -13.05 -1.30
CA THR A 70 3.43 -13.26 -1.49
C THR A 70 4.11 -12.20 -2.32
N MET A 71 3.36 -11.42 -3.10
CA MET A 71 3.82 -10.32 -3.97
C MET A 71 3.49 -8.93 -3.40
N ASN A 72 2.88 -8.87 -2.21
CA ASN A 72 2.50 -7.63 -1.51
C ASN A 72 3.11 -7.56 -0.09
N GLN A 73 4.31 -8.12 0.08
CA GLN A 73 4.95 -8.23 1.39
C GLN A 73 5.33 -6.86 1.95
N ALA A 74 5.72 -5.90 1.10
CA ALA A 74 6.07 -4.56 1.55
C ALA A 74 4.91 -3.86 2.28
N VAL A 75 3.69 -3.98 1.76
CA VAL A 75 2.49 -3.39 2.39
C VAL A 75 2.15 -4.09 3.71
N HIS A 76 2.33 -5.42 3.77
CA HIS A 76 2.15 -6.17 5.01
C HIS A 76 3.13 -5.69 6.09
N VAL A 77 4.42 -5.58 5.75
CA VAL A 77 5.46 -5.07 6.65
C VAL A 77 5.14 -3.64 7.11
N MET A 78 4.70 -2.77 6.20
CA MET A 78 4.26 -1.41 6.56
C MET A 78 3.10 -1.41 7.55
N ALA A 79 2.13 -2.32 7.41
CA ALA A 79 1.02 -2.44 8.34
C ALA A 79 1.47 -2.94 9.73
N GLU A 80 2.46 -3.85 9.78
CA GLU A 80 3.06 -4.33 11.03
C GLU A 80 3.89 -3.25 11.73
N GLU A 81 4.77 -2.57 10.99
CA GLU A 81 5.55 -1.44 11.49
C GLU A 81 4.63 -0.40 12.13
N GLY A 82 3.46 -0.18 11.52
CA GLY A 82 2.47 0.77 11.99
C GLY A 82 1.89 0.47 13.36
N LYS A 83 2.03 -0.74 13.88
CA LYS A 83 1.61 -1.07 15.26
C LYS A 83 2.52 -0.41 16.31
N ASN A 84 3.74 -0.04 15.92
CA ASN A 84 4.73 0.58 16.82
C ASN A 84 4.61 2.11 16.88
N TRP A 85 3.79 2.72 16.01
CA TRP A 85 3.68 4.17 15.89
C TRP A 85 2.26 4.64 16.25
N PRO A 86 2.11 5.54 17.24
CA PRO A 86 0.79 6.04 17.65
C PRO A 86 0.19 7.06 16.67
N GLU A 87 0.94 7.46 15.64
CA GLU A 87 0.60 8.53 14.71
C GLU A 87 0.76 8.08 13.25
N THR A 88 0.04 8.75 12.36
CA THR A 88 0.22 8.58 10.91
C THR A 88 1.60 9.05 10.49
N ARG A 89 2.29 8.26 9.66
CA ARG A 89 3.61 8.59 9.11
C ARG A 89 3.61 8.42 7.61
N VAL A 90 4.29 9.34 6.94
CA VAL A 90 4.45 9.37 5.49
C VAL A 90 5.93 9.49 5.18
N TRP A 91 6.41 8.61 4.33
CA TRP A 91 7.76 8.63 3.78
C TRP A 91 7.67 8.91 2.29
N VAL A 92 8.57 9.76 1.79
CA VAL A 92 8.60 10.20 0.39
C VAL A 92 9.89 9.69 -0.23
N LYS A 93 9.77 8.90 -1.31
CA LYS A 93 10.87 8.22 -2.00
C LYS A 93 11.69 7.23 -1.14
N GLU A 94 11.19 6.90 0.04
CA GLU A 94 11.82 5.98 0.99
C GLU A 94 10.74 5.23 1.79
N ALA A 95 11.15 4.22 2.55
CA ALA A 95 10.32 3.54 3.54
C ALA A 95 11.19 3.02 4.70
N PRO A 96 10.62 2.53 5.81
CA PRO A 96 11.39 1.79 6.80
C PRO A 96 12.18 0.63 6.16
N GLU A 97 13.40 0.39 6.62
CA GLU A 97 14.36 -0.58 6.01
C GLU A 97 13.73 -1.95 5.73
N ARG A 98 12.94 -2.49 6.67
CA ARG A 98 12.22 -3.76 6.49
C ARG A 98 11.24 -3.73 5.31
N ALA A 99 10.56 -2.61 5.10
CA ALA A 99 9.62 -2.41 4.00
C ALA A 99 10.34 -2.24 2.65
N GLU A 100 11.51 -1.59 2.62
CA GLU A 100 12.33 -1.47 1.42
C GLU A 100 12.86 -2.82 0.94
N LEU A 101 13.40 -3.63 1.86
CA LEU A 101 13.85 -4.99 1.56
C LEU A 101 12.71 -5.88 1.03
N ALA A 102 11.52 -5.75 1.62
CA ALA A 102 10.34 -6.46 1.16
C ALA A 102 9.87 -5.96 -0.23
N ALA A 103 9.94 -4.64 -0.49
CA ALA A 103 9.58 -4.07 -1.78
C ALA A 103 10.52 -4.52 -2.91
N GLU A 104 11.83 -4.62 -2.64
CA GLU A 104 12.79 -5.12 -3.63
C GLU A 104 12.54 -6.60 -3.95
N LYS A 105 12.18 -7.38 -2.92
CA LYS A 105 11.74 -8.77 -3.12
C LYS A 105 10.46 -8.84 -3.95
N ASP A 106 9.46 -7.99 -3.67
CA ASP A 106 8.22 -7.90 -4.43
C ASP A 106 8.48 -7.56 -5.92
N LYS A 107 9.40 -6.63 -6.21
CA LYS A 107 9.82 -6.29 -7.60
C LYS A 107 10.30 -7.50 -8.40
N SER A 108 11.06 -8.39 -7.76
CA SER A 108 11.60 -9.58 -8.44
C SER A 108 10.52 -10.53 -8.98
N PHE A 109 9.29 -10.44 -8.45
CA PHE A 109 8.14 -11.21 -8.92
C PHE A 109 7.37 -10.52 -10.06
N LEU A 110 7.43 -9.20 -10.16
CA LEU A 110 6.81 -8.43 -11.25
C LEU A 110 7.56 -8.61 -12.58
N ASN A 111 8.90 -8.71 -12.55
CA ASN A 111 9.73 -8.91 -13.74
C ASN A 111 9.63 -10.33 -14.37
N ARG A 112 8.72 -11.19 -13.88
CA ARG A 112 8.53 -12.57 -14.37
C ARG A 112 7.17 -12.81 -15.02
N VAL A 113 6.33 -11.78 -15.14
CA VAL A 113 5.00 -11.82 -15.77
C VAL A 113 5.02 -11.07 -17.09
#